data_AF-A0A7G3ZNE2-F1
#
_entry.id   AF-A0A7G3ZNE2-F1
#
_cell.length_a   1.000
_cell.length_b   1.000
_cell.length_c   1.000
_cell.angle_alpha   90.00
_cell.angle_beta   90.00
_cell.angle_gamma   90.00
#
_symmetry.space_group_name_H-M   'P 1'
#
loop_
_entity.id
_entity.type
_entity.pdbx_description
1 polymer ?
#
loop_
_entity_poly.entity_id
_entity_poly.type
_entity_poly.pdbx_seq_one_letter_code
_entity_poly.pdbx_strand_id
1 'polypeptide(L)'
;MLRYVTRCSRSAITRSLRRYSTPTVKSSIEDNAPNKSGTGTGTSSDNFMNKLPEQLISQGNGMKPTRAECQIDTLACYNRLREQGFTSQQTELIIDLLLETLNKEFFSRYNTVFLQNMELENQSHLFHAAETELKYAIQTSRDTQLNDQHLQLLKLIRDLDSLHDEINEMIINLLQKDSKVDFNNQKIENTLLHRKINLQLNECTNKIATKLLGSARSDIERLRWQTTRSGLLAILVLVFVIMGGASFARKVNAPTEEAEPKS
;
A
#
# COMPACT_ATOMS: atom_id res chain seq x y z
N MET A 1 68.22 16.76 -63.76
CA MET A 1 66.75 16.88 -63.64
C MET A 1 66.36 16.13 -62.37
N LEU A 2 66.45 16.81 -61.22
CA LEU A 2 66.22 16.20 -59.91
C LEU A 2 64.73 15.97 -59.70
N ARG A 3 64.32 14.71 -59.55
CA ARG A 3 63.02 14.34 -59.00
C ARG A 3 63.22 13.22 -58.00
N TYR A 4 63.35 13.56 -56.73
CA TYR A 4 62.78 12.80 -55.61
C TYR A 4 62.64 13.74 -54.41
N VAL A 5 61.52 14.47 -54.43
CA VAL A 5 60.97 15.11 -53.23
C VAL A 5 60.05 14.08 -52.60
N THR A 6 60.56 13.28 -51.67
CA THR A 6 59.69 12.46 -50.81
C THR A 6 59.35 13.30 -49.59
N ARG A 7 58.31 14.15 -49.74
CA ARG A 7 57.63 14.78 -48.61
C ARG A 7 56.92 13.67 -47.83
N CYS A 8 57.55 13.19 -46.75
CA CYS A 8 56.79 12.48 -45.72
C CYS A 8 56.16 13.51 -44.80
N SER A 9 54.83 13.46 -44.71
CA SER A 9 53.99 14.37 -43.94
C SER A 9 54.44 14.46 -42.48
N ARG A 10 54.74 15.68 -42.06
CA ARG A 10 55.14 16.04 -40.71
C ARG A 10 53.88 16.07 -39.83
N SER A 11 53.48 14.95 -39.25
CA SER A 11 52.57 14.97 -38.09
C SER A 11 53.40 15.09 -36.81
N ALA A 12 53.27 16.24 -36.17
CA ALA A 12 53.93 16.58 -34.93
C ALA A 12 53.47 15.65 -33.79
N ILE A 13 54.41 14.89 -33.23
CA ILE A 13 54.26 14.30 -31.90
C ILE A 13 54.64 15.39 -30.89
N THR A 14 53.67 16.23 -30.52
CA THR A 14 53.78 17.10 -29.35
C THR A 14 53.48 16.26 -28.11
N ARG A 15 54.54 15.89 -27.39
CA ARG A 15 54.47 15.30 -26.06
C ARG A 15 54.12 16.42 -25.08
N SER A 16 52.88 16.48 -24.60
CA SER A 16 52.51 17.25 -23.42
C SER A 16 51.82 16.34 -22.41
N LEU A 17 52.50 16.11 -21.29
CA LEU A 17 51.96 15.55 -20.07
C LEU A 17 50.68 16.30 -19.67
N ARG A 18 49.55 15.59 -19.55
CA ARG A 18 48.43 16.09 -18.75
C ARG A 18 47.64 14.93 -18.12
N ARG A 19 47.75 14.92 -16.79
CA ARG A 19 46.96 14.27 -15.74
C ARG A 19 45.63 13.64 -16.15
N TYR A 20 45.39 12.45 -15.58
CA TYR A 20 44.08 11.85 -15.32
C TYR A 20 43.03 12.91 -14.96
N SER A 21 41.93 12.94 -15.73
CA SER A 21 40.66 13.51 -15.32
C SER A 21 39.57 12.80 -16.11
N THR A 22 38.70 12.12 -15.38
CA THR A 22 37.43 11.58 -15.89
C THR A 22 36.60 12.70 -16.51
N PRO A 23 35.93 12.50 -17.65
CA PRO A 23 34.92 13.43 -18.10
C PRO A 23 33.60 13.08 -17.41
N THR A 24 33.24 13.91 -16.42
CA THR A 24 31.84 14.09 -16.01
C THR A 24 31.11 14.80 -17.14
N VAL A 25 30.08 14.17 -17.68
CA VAL A 25 29.20 14.75 -18.69
C VAL A 25 28.29 15.78 -18.01
N LYS A 26 28.55 17.07 -18.24
CA LYS A 26 27.61 18.15 -17.94
C LYS A 26 26.60 18.26 -19.08
N SER A 27 25.36 17.92 -18.79
CA SER A 27 24.19 18.23 -19.61
C SER A 27 23.96 19.74 -19.61
N SER A 28 23.84 20.32 -20.81
CA SER A 28 23.21 21.62 -21.02
C SER A 28 21.91 21.34 -21.77
N ILE A 29 20.78 21.51 -21.08
CA ILE A 29 19.44 21.48 -21.67
C ILE A 29 18.89 22.88 -21.45
N GLU A 30 18.68 23.62 -22.55
CA GLU A 30 17.72 24.71 -22.62
C GLU A 30 16.40 24.17 -23.20
N ASP A 31 15.32 24.66 -22.63
CA ASP A 31 13.94 24.17 -22.73
C ASP A 31 13.33 24.22 -24.14
N ASN A 32 12.52 23.20 -24.46
CA ASN A 32 11.16 23.40 -24.97
C ASN A 32 10.35 22.09 -24.98
N ALA A 33 9.21 22.08 -24.30
CA ALA A 33 8.13 21.10 -24.43
C ALA A 33 7.11 21.62 -25.48
N PRO A 34 6.19 20.81 -26.09
CA PRO A 34 5.33 19.89 -25.36
C PRO A 34 5.03 18.51 -26.01
N ASN A 35 4.92 17.52 -25.12
CA ASN A 35 3.86 16.52 -25.00
C ASN A 35 3.46 15.66 -26.23
N LYS A 36 3.74 14.34 -26.15
CA LYS A 36 2.76 13.30 -26.47
C LYS A 36 3.11 11.96 -25.81
N SER A 37 2.12 11.47 -25.06
CA SER A 37 2.00 10.17 -24.41
C SER A 37 2.16 8.98 -25.37
N GLY A 38 2.81 7.90 -24.92
CA GLY A 38 2.61 6.56 -25.47
C GLY A 38 3.83 5.63 -25.39
N THR A 39 3.83 4.76 -24.39
CA THR A 39 4.48 3.43 -24.38
C THR A 39 6.02 3.39 -24.40
N GLY A 40 6.63 3.52 -23.22
CA GLY A 40 7.90 2.84 -22.91
C GLY A 40 7.60 1.39 -22.46
N THR A 41 8.46 0.40 -22.61
CA THR A 41 9.92 0.40 -22.72
C THR A 41 10.37 -0.97 -23.23
N GLY A 42 11.16 -1.01 -24.30
CA GLY A 42 11.80 -2.24 -24.79
C GLY A 42 12.95 -2.00 -25.77
N THR A 43 13.04 -0.82 -26.38
CA THR A 43 13.82 -0.66 -27.61
C THR A 43 15.25 -0.10 -27.43
N SER A 44 15.70 0.25 -26.23
CA SER A 44 17.06 0.81 -26.06
C SER A 44 18.15 -0.26 -25.90
N SER A 45 17.84 -1.40 -25.27
CA SER A 45 18.83 -2.49 -25.11
C SER A 45 19.05 -3.26 -26.41
N ASP A 46 18.00 -3.39 -27.25
CA ASP A 46 18.07 -4.09 -28.53
C ASP A 46 18.97 -3.37 -29.54
N ASN A 47 18.99 -2.04 -29.52
CA ASN A 47 19.85 -1.26 -30.42
C ASN A 47 21.33 -1.31 -30.01
N PHE A 48 21.63 -1.48 -28.73
CA PHE A 48 23.00 -1.59 -28.25
C PHE A 48 23.65 -2.91 -28.70
N MET A 49 22.96 -4.03 -28.51
CA MET A 49 23.46 -5.36 -28.88
C MET A 49 23.64 -5.53 -30.40
N ASN A 50 22.80 -4.88 -31.21
CA ASN A 50 22.95 -4.92 -32.68
C ASN A 50 24.06 -4.01 -33.20
N LYS A 51 24.44 -2.96 -32.47
CA LYS A 51 25.45 -1.97 -32.88
C LYS A 51 26.87 -2.31 -32.44
N LEU A 52 26.98 -3.12 -31.39
CA LEU A 52 28.24 -3.66 -30.85
C LEU A 52 29.05 -4.48 -31.86
N PRO A 53 28.47 -5.44 -32.63
CA PRO A 53 29.20 -6.16 -33.66
C PRO A 53 29.67 -5.24 -34.80
N GLU A 54 28.89 -4.24 -35.19
CA GLU A 54 29.29 -3.27 -36.23
C GLU A 54 30.46 -2.38 -35.79
N GLN A 55 30.53 -2.01 -34.52
CA GLN A 55 31.66 -1.23 -33.98
C GLN A 55 32.94 -2.07 -33.87
N LEU A 56 32.83 -3.35 -33.50
CA LEU A 56 33.95 -4.29 -33.49
C LEU A 56 34.53 -4.50 -34.90
N ILE A 57 33.66 -4.67 -35.90
CA ILE A 57 34.06 -4.97 -37.28
C ILE A 57 34.55 -3.72 -38.02
N SER A 58 33.94 -2.54 -37.81
CA SER A 58 34.34 -1.32 -38.54
C SER A 58 35.54 -0.59 -37.95
N GLN A 59 35.92 -0.83 -36.68
CA GLN A 59 37.17 -0.35 -36.09
C GLN A 59 38.38 -1.27 -36.35
N GLY A 60 38.36 -2.07 -37.43
CA GLY A 60 39.59 -2.65 -37.98
C GLY A 60 40.57 -1.52 -38.28
N ASN A 61 41.59 -1.39 -37.42
CA ASN A 61 42.40 -0.20 -37.34
C ASN A 61 43.17 -0.01 -38.66
N GLY A 62 42.87 1.04 -39.42
CA GLY A 62 43.48 1.38 -40.72
C GLY A 62 44.94 1.84 -40.63
N MET A 63 45.73 1.23 -39.75
CA MET A 63 47.15 1.53 -39.61
C MET A 63 47.90 1.14 -40.88
N LYS A 64 48.65 2.09 -41.42
CA LYS A 64 49.44 1.88 -42.63
C LYS A 64 50.70 1.08 -42.27
N PRO A 65 51.12 0.12 -43.10
CA PRO A 65 52.36 -0.63 -42.87
C PRO A 65 53.55 0.33 -42.83
N THR A 66 54.45 0.11 -41.88
CA THR A 66 55.62 0.95 -41.67
C THR A 66 56.73 0.57 -42.64
N ARG A 67 57.22 1.52 -43.44
CA ARG A 67 58.27 1.27 -44.46
C ARG A 67 59.63 1.74 -43.98
N ALA A 68 60.69 1.11 -44.49
CA ALA A 68 62.08 1.51 -44.24
C ALA A 68 62.34 3.00 -44.57
N GLU A 69 61.71 3.49 -45.64
CA GLU A 69 61.75 4.89 -46.10
C GLU A 69 61.32 5.90 -45.04
N CYS A 70 60.45 5.51 -44.10
CA CYS A 70 59.95 6.38 -43.05
C CYS A 70 60.77 6.30 -41.75
N GLN A 71 61.60 5.26 -41.59
CA GLN A 71 62.38 5.01 -40.37
C GLN A 71 63.88 5.25 -40.53
N ILE A 72 64.41 5.18 -41.76
CA ILE A 72 65.84 5.36 -42.04
C ILE A 72 66.09 6.77 -42.56
N ASP A 73 67.07 7.46 -41.97
CA ASP A 73 67.59 8.72 -42.49
C ASP A 73 68.53 8.46 -43.68
N THR A 74 67.96 8.54 -44.89
CA THR A 74 68.69 8.34 -46.15
C THR A 74 69.75 9.41 -46.39
N LEU A 75 69.57 10.63 -45.88
CA LEU A 75 70.53 11.73 -46.06
C LEU A 75 71.77 11.54 -45.17
N ALA A 76 71.58 11.12 -43.93
CA ALA A 76 72.69 10.79 -43.04
C ALA A 76 73.52 9.61 -43.59
N CYS A 77 72.84 8.60 -44.16
CA CYS A 77 73.49 7.48 -44.82
C CYS A 77 74.29 7.95 -46.06
N TYR A 78 73.67 8.78 -46.90
CA TYR A 78 74.30 9.33 -48.09
C TYR A 78 75.59 10.10 -47.77
N ASN A 79 75.55 10.97 -46.76
CA ASN A 79 76.71 11.76 -46.36
C ASN A 79 77.86 10.87 -45.84
N ARG A 80 77.54 9.85 -45.04
CA ARG A 80 78.55 8.89 -44.53
C ARG A 80 79.21 8.09 -45.66
N LEU A 81 78.44 7.66 -46.65
CA LEU A 81 79.01 6.93 -47.80
C LEU A 81 79.87 7.86 -48.67
N ARG A 82 79.48 9.14 -48.81
CA ARG A 82 80.29 10.13 -49.52
C ARG A 82 81.63 10.40 -48.82
N GLU A 83 81.63 10.46 -47.48
CA GLU A 83 82.85 10.62 -46.68
C GLU A 83 83.83 9.45 -46.83
N GLN A 84 83.32 8.24 -47.12
CA GLN A 84 84.12 7.03 -47.35
C GLN A 84 84.66 6.92 -48.80
N GLY A 85 84.44 7.94 -49.65
CA GLY A 85 85.00 8.00 -51.00
C GLY A 85 84.16 7.34 -52.09
N PHE A 86 82.90 6.97 -51.81
CA PHE A 86 81.99 6.44 -52.83
C PHE A 86 81.48 7.55 -53.77
N THR A 87 81.29 7.21 -55.05
CA THR A 87 80.71 8.13 -56.04
C THR A 87 79.22 8.35 -55.74
N SER A 88 78.72 9.56 -55.97
CA SER A 88 77.31 9.93 -55.74
C SER A 88 76.30 8.90 -56.29
N GLN A 89 76.53 8.40 -57.51
CA GLN A 89 75.69 7.38 -58.14
C GLN A 89 75.76 6.01 -57.45
N GLN A 90 76.93 5.62 -56.95
CA GLN A 90 77.11 4.35 -56.23
C GLN A 90 76.42 4.42 -54.87
N THR A 91 76.53 5.56 -54.19
CA THR A 91 75.87 5.79 -52.91
C THR A 91 74.34 5.74 -53.02
N GLU A 92 73.77 6.37 -54.04
CA GLU A 92 72.32 6.32 -54.31
C GLU A 92 71.86 4.88 -54.53
N LEU A 93 72.56 4.12 -55.38
CA LEU A 93 72.24 2.70 -55.62
C LEU A 93 72.35 1.83 -54.37
N ILE A 94 73.39 2.03 -53.54
CA ILE A 94 73.55 1.25 -52.31
C ILE A 94 72.42 1.54 -51.33
N ILE A 95 72.00 2.80 -51.22
CA ILE A 95 70.89 3.21 -50.35
C ILE A 95 69.58 2.62 -50.86
N ASP A 96 69.30 2.71 -52.15
CA ASP A 96 68.08 2.13 -52.73
C ASP A 96 68.02 0.61 -52.52
N LEU A 97 69.13 -0.10 -52.74
CA LEU A 97 69.22 -1.54 -52.55
C LEU A 97 69.10 -1.93 -51.07
N LEU A 98 69.67 -1.14 -50.16
CA LEU A 98 69.52 -1.30 -48.71
C LEU A 98 68.05 -1.13 -48.30
N LEU A 99 67.37 -0.09 -48.79
CA LEU A 99 65.97 0.19 -48.50
C LEU A 99 65.06 -0.93 -49.01
N GLU A 100 65.25 -1.37 -50.26
CA GLU A 100 64.53 -2.49 -50.86
C GLU A 100 64.69 -3.77 -50.02
N THR A 101 65.93 -4.09 -49.64
CA THR A 101 66.26 -5.28 -48.84
C THR A 101 65.63 -5.24 -47.46
N LEU A 102 65.75 -4.10 -46.75
CA LEU A 102 65.12 -3.95 -45.44
C LEU A 102 63.60 -4.01 -45.52
N ASN A 103 63.02 -3.41 -46.55
CA ASN A 103 61.57 -3.39 -46.71
C ASN A 103 61.03 -4.81 -46.95
N LYS A 104 61.72 -5.60 -47.78
CA LYS A 104 61.34 -6.97 -48.13
C LYS A 104 61.52 -7.95 -46.97
N GLU A 105 62.68 -7.97 -46.34
CA GLU A 105 63.02 -9.01 -45.36
C GLU A 105 62.56 -8.65 -43.93
N PHE A 106 62.75 -7.39 -43.52
CA PHE A 106 62.49 -6.98 -42.14
C PHE A 106 61.10 -6.34 -41.99
N PHE A 107 60.80 -5.26 -42.73
CA PHE A 107 59.56 -4.52 -42.51
C PHE A 107 58.31 -5.27 -42.96
N SER A 108 58.39 -6.08 -44.01
CA SER A 108 57.27 -6.95 -44.41
C SER A 108 56.85 -7.86 -43.26
N ARG A 109 57.81 -8.59 -42.67
CA ARG A 109 57.55 -9.51 -41.56
C ARG A 109 57.21 -8.81 -40.25
N TYR A 110 57.88 -7.69 -39.96
CA TYR A 110 57.60 -6.89 -38.78
C TYR A 110 56.18 -6.33 -38.84
N ASN A 111 55.77 -5.74 -39.97
CA ASN A 111 54.43 -5.18 -40.11
C ASN A 111 53.35 -6.25 -40.02
N THR A 112 53.52 -7.41 -40.65
CA THR A 112 52.49 -8.45 -40.58
C THR A 112 52.27 -8.92 -39.15
N VAL A 113 53.34 -9.23 -38.42
CA VAL A 113 53.25 -9.69 -37.03
C VAL A 113 52.78 -8.58 -36.09
N PHE A 114 53.30 -7.36 -36.25
CA PHE A 114 52.95 -6.24 -35.38
C PHE A 114 51.51 -5.77 -35.60
N LEU A 115 51.09 -5.59 -36.86
CA LEU A 115 49.72 -5.17 -37.17
C LEU A 115 48.73 -6.24 -36.74
N GLN A 116 49.02 -7.53 -36.96
CA GLN A 116 48.17 -8.62 -36.52
C GLN A 116 48.04 -8.68 -35.00
N ASN A 117 49.14 -8.57 -34.25
CA ASN A 117 49.09 -8.59 -32.79
C ASN A 117 48.32 -7.39 -32.23
N MET A 118 48.56 -6.19 -32.78
CA MET A 118 47.87 -4.98 -32.36
C MET A 118 46.37 -5.04 -32.70
N GLU A 119 46.00 -5.56 -33.87
CA GLU A 119 44.60 -5.79 -34.23
C GLU A 119 43.94 -6.79 -33.28
N LEU A 120 44.62 -7.91 -32.99
CA LEU A 120 44.11 -8.92 -32.06
C LEU A 120 43.94 -8.36 -30.64
N GLU A 121 44.90 -7.57 -30.16
CA GLU A 121 44.82 -6.91 -28.85
C GLU A 121 43.69 -5.87 -28.80
N ASN A 122 43.53 -5.07 -29.85
CA ASN A 122 42.44 -4.10 -29.95
C ASN A 122 41.06 -4.78 -29.96
N GLN A 123 40.91 -5.85 -30.76
CA GLN A 123 39.68 -6.64 -30.80
C GLN A 123 39.40 -7.32 -29.46
N SER A 124 40.43 -7.84 -28.79
CA SER A 124 40.30 -8.39 -27.44
C SER A 124 39.84 -7.34 -26.44
N HIS A 125 40.41 -6.12 -26.48
CA HIS A 125 39.99 -5.02 -25.62
C HIS A 125 38.53 -4.61 -25.85
N LEU A 126 38.11 -4.46 -27.10
CA LEU A 126 36.73 -4.13 -27.44
C LEU A 126 35.76 -5.26 -27.03
N PHE A 127 36.16 -6.52 -27.21
CA PHE A 127 35.37 -7.66 -26.76
C PHE A 127 35.23 -7.67 -25.23
N HIS A 128 36.31 -7.40 -24.49
CA HIS A 128 36.26 -7.38 -23.05
C HIS A 128 35.42 -6.19 -22.52
N ALA A 129 35.50 -5.03 -23.18
CA ALA A 129 34.62 -3.91 -22.87
C ALA A 129 33.14 -4.29 -23.07
N ALA A 130 32.81 -4.90 -24.21
CA ALA A 130 31.47 -5.39 -24.50
C ALA A 130 30.99 -6.44 -23.50
N GLU A 131 31.85 -7.39 -23.11
CA GLU A 131 31.57 -8.40 -22.11
C GLU A 131 31.22 -7.76 -20.75
N THR A 132 32.01 -6.78 -20.30
CA THR A 132 31.76 -6.08 -19.05
C THR A 132 30.46 -5.29 -19.08
N GLU A 133 30.14 -4.67 -20.22
CA GLU A 133 28.89 -3.94 -20.39
C GLU A 133 27.68 -4.88 -20.41
N LEU A 134 27.77 -6.01 -21.11
CA LEU A 134 26.72 -7.02 -21.11
C LEU A 134 26.49 -7.59 -19.71
N LYS A 135 27.57 -7.90 -18.98
CA LYS A 135 27.49 -8.38 -17.59
C LYS A 135 26.82 -7.35 -16.68
N TYR A 136 27.20 -6.07 -16.83
CA TYR A 136 26.59 -4.97 -16.10
C TYR A 136 25.09 -4.84 -16.43
N ALA A 137 24.72 -4.89 -17.71
CA ALA A 137 23.32 -4.82 -18.14
C ALA A 137 22.48 -5.98 -17.58
N ILE A 138 23.01 -7.20 -17.59
CA ILE A 138 22.35 -8.37 -16.99
C ILE A 138 22.17 -8.18 -15.49
N GLN A 139 23.23 -7.76 -14.79
CA GLN A 139 23.17 -7.54 -13.35
C GLN A 139 22.15 -6.45 -12.99
N THR A 140 22.19 -5.31 -13.67
CA THR A 140 21.24 -4.23 -13.44
C THR A 140 19.81 -4.68 -13.73
N SER A 141 19.59 -5.44 -14.81
CA SER A 141 18.26 -5.98 -15.14
C SER A 141 17.75 -6.90 -14.03
N ARG A 142 18.59 -7.81 -13.53
CA ARG A 142 18.21 -8.69 -12.42
C ARG A 142 17.90 -7.90 -11.15
N ASP A 143 18.74 -6.93 -10.79
CA ASP A 143 18.56 -6.12 -9.59
C ASP A 143 17.26 -5.29 -9.67
N THR A 144 16.95 -4.73 -10.83
CA THR A 144 15.68 -4.01 -11.04
C THR A 144 14.46 -4.92 -10.92
N GLN A 145 14.50 -6.13 -11.50
CA GLN A 145 13.41 -7.10 -11.39
C GLN A 145 13.22 -7.58 -9.95
N LEU A 146 14.30 -7.88 -9.23
CA LEU A 146 14.24 -8.28 -7.82
C LEU A 146 13.67 -7.16 -6.94
N ASN A 147 14.09 -5.92 -7.19
CA ASN A 147 13.57 -4.77 -6.44
C ASN A 147 12.07 -4.56 -6.73
N ASP A 148 11.63 -4.68 -7.97
CA ASP A 148 10.21 -4.58 -8.32
C ASP A 148 9.38 -5.68 -7.65
N GLN A 149 9.84 -6.94 -7.70
CA GLN A 149 9.21 -8.05 -6.98
C GLN A 149 9.15 -7.80 -5.46
N HIS A 150 10.22 -7.25 -4.88
CA HIS A 150 10.25 -6.91 -3.47
C HIS A 150 9.23 -5.83 -3.11
N LEU A 151 9.07 -4.79 -3.94
CA LEU A 151 8.06 -3.75 -3.75
C LEU A 151 6.64 -4.32 -3.87
N GLN A 152 6.39 -5.21 -4.83
CA GLN A 152 5.10 -5.89 -4.98
C GLN A 152 4.77 -6.76 -3.75
N LEU A 153 5.76 -7.47 -3.22
CA LEU A 153 5.63 -8.28 -2.02
C LEU A 153 5.28 -7.38 -0.80
N LEU A 154 6.03 -6.29 -0.61
CA LEU A 154 5.77 -5.33 0.47
C LEU A 154 4.35 -4.75 0.38
N LYS A 155 3.91 -4.41 -0.83
CA LYS A 155 2.53 -3.96 -1.07
C LYS A 155 1.52 -5.02 -0.65
N LEU A 156 1.72 -6.28 -1.06
CA LEU A 156 0.82 -7.38 -0.72
C LEU A 156 0.75 -7.62 0.80
N ILE A 157 1.88 -7.56 1.51
CA ILE A 157 1.92 -7.65 2.98
C ILE A 157 1.07 -6.55 3.60
N ARG A 158 1.30 -5.29 3.18
CA ARG A 158 0.53 -4.15 3.70
C ARG A 158 -0.96 -4.29 3.42
N ASP A 159 -1.32 -4.76 2.23
CA ASP A 159 -2.72 -4.99 1.87
C ASP A 159 -3.33 -6.14 2.70
N LEU A 160 -2.57 -7.20 2.99
CA LEU A 160 -2.98 -8.29 3.88
C LEU A 160 -3.19 -7.81 5.32
N ASP A 161 -2.26 -7.02 5.86
CA ASP A 161 -2.34 -6.46 7.20
C ASP A 161 -3.56 -5.53 7.33
N SER A 162 -3.80 -4.69 6.33
CA SER A 162 -4.99 -3.84 6.27
C SER A 162 -6.29 -4.65 6.27
N LEU A 163 -6.35 -5.76 5.51
CA LEU A 163 -7.51 -6.65 5.49
C LEU A 163 -7.67 -7.37 6.83
N HIS A 164 -6.58 -7.75 7.47
CA HIS A 164 -6.60 -8.38 8.79
C HIS A 164 -7.17 -7.42 9.84
N ASP A 165 -6.73 -6.17 9.83
CA ASP A 165 -7.23 -5.13 10.73
C ASP A 165 -8.73 -4.84 10.47
N GLU A 166 -9.15 -4.75 9.21
CA GLU A 166 -10.56 -4.56 8.84
C GLU A 166 -11.43 -5.72 9.33
N ILE A 167 -10.99 -6.97 9.16
CA ILE A 167 -11.70 -8.15 9.65
C ILE A 167 -11.77 -8.13 11.18
N ASN A 168 -10.67 -7.79 11.86
CA ASN A 168 -10.66 -7.70 13.32
C ASN A 168 -11.61 -6.61 13.83
N GLU A 169 -11.62 -5.44 13.19
CA GLU A 169 -12.56 -4.37 13.50
C GLU A 169 -14.00 -4.84 13.31
N MET A 170 -14.29 -5.50 12.18
CA MET A 170 -15.63 -6.04 11.89
C MET A 170 -16.06 -7.08 12.94
N ILE A 171 -15.16 -7.99 13.34
CA ILE A 171 -15.43 -8.98 14.39
C ILE A 171 -15.75 -8.29 15.72
N ILE A 172 -14.94 -7.32 16.14
CA ILE A 172 -15.14 -6.63 17.42
C ILE A 172 -16.44 -5.82 17.39
N ASN A 173 -16.69 -5.08 16.31
CA ASN A 173 -17.83 -4.20 16.20
C ASN A 173 -19.13 -4.99 16.02
N LEU A 174 -19.20 -5.86 15.03
CA LEU A 174 -20.43 -6.60 14.73
C LEU A 174 -20.70 -7.68 15.79
N LEU A 175 -19.72 -8.55 16.07
CA LEU A 175 -20.01 -9.71 16.92
C LEU A 175 -20.03 -9.34 18.39
N GLN A 176 -19.07 -8.54 18.88
CA GLN A 176 -19.01 -8.28 20.31
C GLN A 176 -19.89 -7.12 20.72
N LYS A 177 -19.86 -5.99 20.01
CA LYS A 177 -20.59 -4.80 20.43
C LYS A 177 -22.08 -4.95 20.13
N ASP A 178 -22.45 -5.32 18.91
CA ASP A 178 -23.87 -5.47 18.54
C ASP A 178 -24.56 -6.55 19.37
N SER A 179 -23.95 -7.74 19.50
CA SER A 179 -24.50 -8.81 20.35
C SER A 179 -24.64 -8.41 21.83
N LYS A 180 -23.68 -7.66 22.38
CA LYS A 180 -23.79 -7.13 23.76
C LYS A 180 -24.92 -6.12 23.89
N VAL A 181 -25.11 -5.26 22.89
CA VAL A 181 -26.20 -4.27 22.87
C VAL A 181 -27.54 -4.99 22.80
N ASP A 182 -27.71 -5.95 21.91
CA ASP A 182 -28.93 -6.75 21.77
C ASP A 182 -29.25 -7.52 23.06
N PHE A 183 -28.24 -8.18 23.63
CA PHE A 183 -28.41 -8.90 24.89
C PHE A 183 -28.84 -7.96 26.03
N ASN A 184 -28.23 -6.78 26.11
CA ASN A 184 -28.62 -5.79 27.11
C ASN A 184 -30.03 -5.25 26.86
N ASN A 185 -30.41 -5.03 25.60
CA ASN A 185 -31.76 -4.59 25.26
C ASN A 185 -32.80 -5.64 25.67
N GLN A 186 -32.59 -6.91 25.35
CA GLN A 186 -33.47 -8.00 25.79
C GLN A 186 -33.56 -8.12 27.31
N LYS A 187 -32.45 -7.90 28.03
CA LYS A 187 -32.44 -7.90 29.50
C LYS A 187 -33.25 -6.73 30.07
N ILE A 188 -33.12 -5.54 29.49
CA ILE A 188 -33.90 -4.36 29.88
C ILE A 188 -35.38 -4.61 29.60
N GLU A 189 -35.73 -5.09 28.41
CA GLU A 189 -37.10 -5.43 28.04
C GLU A 189 -37.71 -6.43 29.01
N ASN A 190 -37.02 -7.54 29.32
CA ASN A 190 -37.48 -8.50 30.33
C ASN A 190 -37.69 -7.84 31.69
N THR A 191 -36.74 -7.02 32.14
CA THR A 191 -36.85 -6.32 33.43
C THR A 191 -38.05 -5.37 33.44
N LEU A 192 -38.31 -4.66 32.34
CA LEU A 192 -39.47 -3.78 32.18
C LEU A 192 -40.78 -4.56 32.16
N LEU A 193 -40.82 -5.71 31.48
CA LEU A 193 -41.97 -6.62 31.48
C LEU A 193 -42.26 -7.11 32.90
N HIS A 194 -41.25 -7.57 33.63
CA HIS A 194 -41.40 -7.99 35.03
C HIS A 194 -41.89 -6.83 35.91
N ARG A 195 -41.35 -5.62 35.75
CA ARG A 195 -41.83 -4.44 36.49
C ARG A 195 -43.28 -4.13 36.17
N LYS A 196 -43.67 -4.19 34.89
CA LYS A 196 -45.06 -3.97 34.45
C LYS A 196 -46.00 -4.99 35.09
N ILE A 197 -45.65 -6.27 35.06
CA ILE A 197 -46.44 -7.35 35.69
C ILE A 197 -46.56 -7.11 37.20
N ASN A 198 -45.47 -6.76 37.89
CA ASN A 198 -45.50 -6.46 39.32
C ASN A 198 -46.37 -5.24 39.66
N LEU A 199 -46.33 -4.19 38.83
CA LEU A 199 -47.20 -3.02 39.00
C LEU A 199 -48.67 -3.38 38.81
N GLN A 200 -48.99 -4.15 37.77
CA GLN A 200 -50.35 -4.63 37.54
C GLN A 200 -50.85 -5.54 38.66
N LEU A 201 -49.97 -6.40 39.19
CA LEU A 201 -50.26 -7.25 40.34
C LEU A 201 -50.57 -6.40 41.58
N ASN A 202 -49.71 -5.44 41.91
CA ASN A 202 -49.91 -4.53 43.04
C ASN A 202 -51.18 -3.69 42.90
N GLU A 203 -51.47 -3.20 41.70
CA GLU A 203 -52.70 -2.48 41.40
C GLU A 203 -53.93 -3.38 41.60
N CYS A 204 -53.88 -4.62 41.11
CA CYS A 204 -54.94 -5.61 41.31
C CYS A 204 -55.13 -5.94 42.80
N THR A 205 -54.05 -6.21 43.53
CA THR A 205 -54.08 -6.47 44.97
C THR A 205 -54.67 -5.28 45.73
N ASN A 206 -54.30 -4.05 45.40
CA ASN A 206 -54.86 -2.85 46.02
C ASN A 206 -56.36 -2.68 45.68
N LYS A 207 -56.75 -2.92 44.42
CA LYS A 207 -58.16 -2.92 44.00
C LYS A 207 -58.98 -4.00 44.74
N ILE A 208 -58.42 -5.19 44.93
CA ILE A 208 -59.04 -6.27 45.69
C ILE A 208 -59.17 -5.86 47.16
N ALA A 209 -58.08 -5.39 47.79
CA ALA A 209 -58.10 -4.96 49.19
C ALA A 209 -59.10 -3.83 49.45
N THR A 210 -59.17 -2.82 48.57
CA THR A 210 -60.14 -1.72 48.67
C THR A 210 -61.57 -2.18 48.42
N LYS A 211 -61.80 -3.10 47.47
CA LYS A 211 -63.14 -3.70 47.24
C LYS A 211 -63.58 -4.57 48.42
N LEU A 212 -62.71 -5.41 48.97
CA LEU A 212 -63.00 -6.26 50.13
C LEU A 212 -63.20 -5.44 51.40
N LEU A 213 -62.34 -4.46 51.66
CA LEU A 213 -62.49 -3.56 52.82
C LEU A 213 -63.74 -2.68 52.65
N GLY A 214 -64.01 -2.21 51.44
CA GLY A 214 -65.20 -1.45 51.10
C GLY A 214 -66.48 -2.27 51.25
N SER A 215 -66.50 -3.53 50.78
CA SER A 215 -67.64 -4.43 50.95
C SER A 215 -67.83 -4.82 52.41
N ALA A 216 -66.77 -5.19 53.13
CA ALA A 216 -66.84 -5.52 54.55
C ALA A 216 -67.30 -4.33 55.39
N ARG A 217 -66.80 -3.12 55.11
CA ARG A 217 -67.23 -1.89 55.76
C ARG A 217 -68.68 -1.54 55.42
N SER A 218 -69.08 -1.69 54.15
CA SER A 218 -70.48 -1.52 53.72
C SER A 218 -71.42 -2.51 54.41
N ASP A 219 -71.01 -3.77 54.55
CA ASP A 219 -71.82 -4.79 55.22
C ASP A 219 -71.97 -4.48 56.70
N ILE A 220 -70.89 -4.05 57.36
CA ILE A 220 -70.94 -3.57 58.76
C ILE A 220 -71.84 -2.33 58.88
N GLU A 221 -71.76 -1.39 57.95
CA GLU A 221 -72.58 -0.17 57.96
C GLU A 221 -74.06 -0.50 57.70
N ARG A 222 -74.35 -1.45 56.80
CA ARG A 222 -75.70 -1.98 56.56
C ARG A 222 -76.26 -2.64 57.81
N LEU A 223 -75.45 -3.43 58.52
CA LEU A 223 -75.85 -4.03 59.80
C LEU A 223 -76.15 -2.96 60.85
N ARG A 224 -75.33 -1.92 60.98
CA ARG A 224 -75.58 -0.80 61.91
C ARG A 224 -76.86 -0.04 61.56
N TRP A 225 -77.08 0.22 60.28
CA TRP A 225 -78.28 0.93 59.78
C TRP A 225 -79.56 0.15 60.07
N GLN A 226 -79.56 -1.15 59.81
CA GLN A 226 -80.72 -1.99 60.08
C GLN A 226 -80.99 -2.16 61.58
N THR A 227 -79.93 -2.27 62.39
CA THR A 227 -80.07 -2.48 63.84
C THR A 227 -80.65 -1.25 64.55
N THR A 228 -80.19 -0.04 64.21
CA THR A 228 -80.74 1.21 64.77
C THR A 228 -82.18 1.45 64.34
N ARG A 229 -82.48 1.24 63.06
CA ARG A 229 -83.85 1.37 62.54
C ARG A 229 -84.82 0.36 63.16
N SER A 230 -84.40 -0.90 63.31
CA SER A 230 -85.22 -1.95 63.93
C SER A 230 -85.41 -1.72 65.43
N GLY A 231 -84.35 -1.34 66.15
CA GLY A 231 -84.43 -1.03 67.59
C GLY A 231 -85.36 0.14 67.90
N LEU A 232 -85.35 1.20 67.08
CA LEU A 232 -86.28 2.32 67.22
C LEU A 232 -87.75 1.88 67.06
N LEU A 233 -88.03 1.04 66.06
CA LEU A 233 -89.38 0.50 65.84
C LEU A 233 -89.84 -0.37 67.02
N ALA A 234 -88.95 -1.21 67.57
CA ALA A 234 -89.27 -2.03 68.73
C ALA A 234 -89.65 -1.19 69.96
N ILE A 235 -88.93 -0.09 70.22
CA ILE A 235 -89.23 0.85 71.31
C ILE A 235 -90.57 1.55 71.08
N LEU A 236 -90.85 2.01 69.85
CA LEU A 236 -92.15 2.62 69.54
C LEU A 236 -93.31 1.65 69.75
N VAL A 237 -93.19 0.41 69.27
CA VAL A 237 -94.20 -0.63 69.49
C VAL A 237 -94.41 -0.88 70.98
N LEU A 238 -93.32 -0.97 71.76
CA LEU A 238 -93.41 -1.14 73.21
C LEU A 238 -94.23 -0.02 73.88
N VAL A 239 -93.96 1.24 73.51
CA VAL A 239 -94.71 2.40 74.03
C VAL A 239 -96.19 2.34 73.63
N PHE A 240 -96.50 2.01 72.38
CA PHE A 240 -97.88 1.84 71.91
C PHE A 240 -98.59 0.68 72.62
N VAL A 241 -97.90 -0.42 72.91
CA VAL A 241 -98.47 -1.56 73.65
C VAL A 241 -98.77 -1.17 75.09
N ILE A 242 -97.88 -0.43 75.77
CA ILE A 242 -98.12 0.07 77.14
C ILE A 242 -99.30 1.04 77.15
N MET A 243 -99.34 1.99 76.21
CA MET A 243 -100.43 2.97 76.11
C MET A 243 -101.77 2.31 75.73
N GLY A 244 -101.75 1.39 74.76
CA GLY A 244 -102.91 0.63 74.30
C GLY A 244 -103.44 -0.32 75.37
N GLY A 245 -102.55 -1.04 76.06
CA GLY A 245 -102.89 -1.90 77.19
C GLY A 245 -103.49 -1.11 78.35
N ALA A 246 -102.91 0.05 78.69
CA ALA A 246 -103.47 0.95 79.70
C ALA A 246 -104.84 1.50 79.29
N SER A 247 -105.05 1.82 78.01
CA SER A 247 -106.34 2.30 77.52
C SER A 247 -107.40 1.20 77.47
N PHE A 248 -107.04 -0.03 77.14
CA PHE A 248 -107.94 -1.19 77.20
C PHE A 248 -108.31 -1.53 78.64
N ALA A 249 -107.33 -1.49 79.56
CA ALA A 249 -107.56 -1.66 80.99
C ALA A 249 -108.48 -0.57 81.55
N ARG A 250 -108.38 0.68 81.08
CA ARG A 250 -109.32 1.76 81.46
C ARG A 250 -110.72 1.55 80.88
N LYS A 251 -110.84 1.00 79.67
CA LYS A 251 -112.13 0.72 79.03
C LYS A 251 -112.89 -0.47 79.65
N VAL A 252 -112.17 -1.42 80.26
CA VAL A 252 -112.73 -2.58 80.97
C VAL A 252 -113.19 -2.25 82.41
N ASN A 253 -112.70 -1.17 83.02
CA ASN A 253 -113.00 -0.83 84.41
C ASN A 253 -113.98 0.36 84.57
N ALA A 254 -114.85 0.62 83.59
CA ALA A 254 -115.94 1.60 83.73
C ALA A 254 -117.26 0.87 84.09
N PRO A 255 -117.85 1.11 85.29
CA PRO A 255 -118.98 0.33 85.82
C PRO A 255 -120.34 0.85 85.34
N THR A 256 -121.34 -0.04 85.23
CA THR A 256 -122.76 0.32 85.14
C THR A 256 -123.55 -0.61 86.07
N GLU A 257 -124.27 0.05 86.98
CA GLU A 257 -125.11 -0.45 88.05
C GLU A 257 -126.58 -0.53 87.57
N GLU A 258 -127.42 -1.22 88.34
CA GLU A 258 -128.92 -1.20 88.39
C GLU A 258 -129.75 -2.41 87.84
N ALA A 259 -130.08 -3.34 88.77
CA ALA A 259 -131.39 -3.80 89.27
C ALA A 259 -132.61 -4.24 88.38
N GLU A 260 -133.03 -5.53 88.56
CA GLU A 260 -134.37 -6.13 88.85
C GLU A 260 -135.67 -5.84 88.01
N PRO A 261 -136.84 -6.56 88.14
CA PRO A 261 -137.22 -7.71 89.01
C PRO A 261 -138.16 -8.86 88.43
N LYS A 262 -138.27 -9.95 89.24
CA LYS A 262 -139.40 -10.87 89.59
C LYS A 262 -139.95 -11.95 88.61
N SER A 263 -139.58 -13.23 88.85
CA SER A 263 -140.44 -14.33 89.36
C SER A 263 -139.60 -15.55 89.71
#